data_AF-A0A938H1V7-F1
#
_entry.id   AF-A0A938H1V7-F1
#
_cell.length_a   1.000
_cell.length_b   1.000
_cell.length_c   1.000
_cell.angle_alpha   90.00
_cell.angle_beta   90.00
_cell.angle_gamma   90.00
#
_symmetry.space_group_name_H-M   'P 1'
#
loop_
_entity.id
_entity.type
_entity.pdbx_description
1 polymer ?
#
loop_
_entity_poly.entity_id
_entity_poly.type
_entity_poly.pdbx_seq_one_letter_code
_entity_poly.pdbx_strand_id
1 'polypeptide(L)'
;MIPLPFRRPALAFGLFAGLCGAACAAQAPKKAAPKPPPDLAEISYGPHPRHVLDLWKAPSPGPAPLVVFIHGGGFRGGSKEALSAVLLKGLLARGISVMAINYRLSPEVVFPAHYRDSARAIQFARSRAREWNLDPQRIGATGGSAGAGTSLWLGFHDDLADPRSPDPVL
;
A
#
# COMPACT_ATOMS: atom_id res chain seq x y z
N MET A 1 -23.61 45.45 -23.40
CA MET A 1 -22.93 44.25 -22.83
C MET A 1 -23.15 44.26 -21.33
N ILE A 2 -23.98 43.35 -20.83
CA ILE A 2 -24.36 43.21 -19.41
C ILE A 2 -23.93 41.79 -18.98
N PRO A 3 -23.25 41.59 -17.84
CA PRO A 3 -22.86 40.25 -17.42
C PRO A 3 -24.02 39.57 -16.68
N LEU A 4 -24.29 38.31 -17.02
CA LEU A 4 -25.20 37.44 -16.27
C LEU A 4 -24.48 36.81 -15.06
N PRO A 5 -25.13 36.66 -13.89
CA PRO A 5 -24.52 36.04 -12.73
C PRO A 5 -24.54 34.51 -12.81
N PHE A 6 -23.41 33.88 -12.51
CA PHE A 6 -23.29 32.44 -12.30
C PHE A 6 -24.09 32.02 -11.06
N ARG A 7 -25.13 31.18 -11.24
CA ARG A 7 -25.82 30.50 -10.14
C ARG A 7 -25.08 29.19 -9.79
N ARG A 8 -24.60 29.08 -8.55
CA ARG A 8 -24.15 27.81 -7.97
C ARG A 8 -25.38 26.97 -7.58
N PRO A 9 -25.45 25.65 -7.90
CA PRO A 9 -26.51 24.82 -7.34
C PRO A 9 -26.22 24.58 -5.85
N ALA A 10 -27.22 24.85 -5.02
CA ALA A 10 -27.20 24.48 -3.60
C ALA A 10 -27.40 22.96 -3.49
N LEU A 11 -26.47 22.27 -2.84
CA LEU A 11 -26.62 20.86 -2.49
C LEU A 11 -27.44 20.78 -1.19
N ALA A 12 -28.69 20.35 -1.28
CA ALA A 12 -29.54 20.13 -0.12
C ALA A 12 -29.12 18.82 0.58
N PHE A 13 -28.75 18.90 1.86
CA PHE A 13 -28.59 17.74 2.73
C PHE A 13 -29.98 17.28 3.20
N GLY A 14 -30.54 16.26 2.57
CA GLY A 14 -31.72 15.56 3.06
C GLY A 14 -31.33 14.57 4.15
N LEU A 15 -31.74 14.84 5.39
CA LEU A 15 -31.64 13.91 6.51
C LEU A 15 -32.71 12.81 6.35
N PHE A 16 -32.31 11.63 5.88
CA PHE A 16 -33.20 10.46 5.88
C PHE A 16 -33.09 9.76 7.24
N ALA A 17 -34.02 10.09 8.14
CA ALA A 17 -34.30 9.30 9.34
C ALA A 17 -35.28 8.18 8.95
N GLY A 18 -34.85 6.92 9.02
CA GLY A 18 -35.66 5.77 8.63
C GLY A 18 -35.21 4.47 9.27
N LEU A 19 -35.84 4.16 10.41
CA LEU A 19 -36.06 2.86 11.05
C LEU A 19 -34.92 1.81 11.06
N CYS A 20 -34.31 1.73 12.23
CA CYS A 20 -33.66 0.55 12.80
C CYS A 20 -34.65 -0.63 12.85
N GLY A 21 -34.28 -1.80 12.31
CA GLY A 21 -35.18 -2.95 12.35
C GLY A 21 -34.80 -4.19 11.55
N ALA A 22 -33.52 -4.55 11.46
CA ALA A 22 -33.12 -5.93 11.21
C ALA A 22 -31.71 -6.12 11.78
N ALA A 23 -31.62 -6.87 12.87
CA ALA A 23 -30.35 -7.31 13.42
C ALA A 23 -29.64 -8.15 12.35
N CYS A 24 -28.70 -7.55 11.64
CA CYS A 24 -27.65 -8.30 10.98
C CYS A 24 -26.85 -8.90 12.11
N ALA A 25 -27.16 -10.15 12.49
CA ALA A 25 -26.31 -10.90 13.39
C ALA A 25 -24.92 -10.90 12.75
N ALA A 26 -24.02 -10.09 13.30
CA ALA A 26 -22.63 -10.09 12.89
C ALA A 26 -22.13 -11.52 13.12
N GLN A 27 -21.99 -12.28 12.04
CA GLN A 27 -21.34 -13.57 12.10
C GLN A 27 -19.98 -13.33 12.75
N ALA A 28 -19.71 -14.01 13.86
CA ALA A 28 -18.40 -13.99 14.47
C ALA A 28 -17.37 -14.23 13.37
N PRO A 29 -16.31 -13.39 13.26
CA PRO A 29 -15.38 -13.48 12.17
C PRO A 29 -14.82 -14.91 12.16
N LYS A 30 -15.08 -15.66 11.08
CA LYS A 30 -14.40 -16.94 10.85
C LYS A 30 -12.91 -16.65 10.99
N LYS A 31 -12.25 -17.33 11.94
CA LYS A 31 -10.81 -17.17 12.21
C LYS A 31 -10.09 -17.21 10.87
N ALA A 32 -9.50 -16.07 10.48
CA ALA A 32 -8.91 -15.94 9.16
C ALA A 32 -7.85 -17.03 8.99
N ALA A 33 -7.93 -17.78 7.88
CA ALA A 33 -6.93 -18.78 7.58
C ALA A 33 -5.54 -18.12 7.61
N PRO A 34 -4.52 -18.76 8.21
CA PRO A 34 -3.20 -18.15 8.33
C PRO A 34 -2.62 -17.80 6.95
N LYS A 35 -1.79 -16.76 6.94
CA LYS A 35 -0.95 -16.43 5.78
C LYS A 35 0.10 -17.52 5.59
N PRO A 36 0.43 -17.92 4.35
CA PRO A 36 1.66 -18.67 4.12
C PRO A 36 2.87 -17.83 4.59
N PRO A 37 3.97 -18.46 5.00
CA PRO A 37 5.22 -17.74 5.26
C PRO A 37 5.68 -17.01 3.99
N PRO A 38 6.35 -15.85 4.10
CA PRO A 38 6.93 -15.18 2.96
C PRO A 38 8.11 -15.96 2.39
N ASP A 39 8.36 -15.79 1.09
CA ASP A 39 9.54 -16.34 0.42
C ASP A 39 10.81 -15.60 0.86
N LEU A 40 10.69 -14.28 1.08
CA LEU A 40 11.73 -13.44 1.67
C LEU A 40 11.14 -12.69 2.85
N ALA A 41 11.71 -12.86 4.04
CA ALA A 41 11.25 -12.24 5.28
C ALA A 41 12.25 -11.20 5.78
N GLU A 42 11.75 -10.11 6.37
CA GLU A 42 12.57 -9.11 7.07
C GLU A 42 13.72 -8.53 6.23
N ILE A 43 13.49 -8.38 4.91
CA ILE A 43 14.51 -7.83 4.02
C ILE A 43 14.62 -6.33 4.27
N SER A 44 15.81 -5.87 4.64
CA SER A 44 16.08 -4.45 4.81
C SER A 44 16.16 -3.73 3.47
N TYR A 45 15.39 -2.65 3.30
CA TYR A 45 15.42 -1.77 2.14
C TYR A 45 16.08 -0.41 2.44
N GLY A 46 16.56 -0.19 3.65
CA GLY A 46 17.15 1.06 4.09
C GLY A 46 17.74 0.98 5.50
N PRO A 47 18.48 2.01 5.94
CA PRO A 47 19.25 1.96 7.18
C PRO A 47 18.39 1.97 8.45
N HIS A 48 17.13 2.40 8.37
CA HIS A 48 16.27 2.46 9.53
C HIS A 48 15.76 1.06 9.91
N PRO A 49 15.65 0.69 11.20
CA PRO A 49 15.17 -0.65 11.61
C PRO A 49 13.77 -1.02 11.12
N ARG A 50 12.90 -0.02 10.88
CA ARG A 50 11.58 -0.21 10.26
C ARG A 50 11.59 -0.26 8.73
N HIS A 51 12.73 -0.04 8.08
CA HIS A 51 12.86 -0.21 6.63
C HIS A 51 13.00 -1.69 6.29
N VAL A 52 11.97 -2.48 6.61
CA VAL A 52 11.90 -3.92 6.39
C VAL A 52 10.67 -4.29 5.59
N LEU A 53 10.78 -5.35 4.79
CA LEU A 53 9.71 -5.88 3.97
C LEU A 53 9.65 -7.40 4.01
N ASP A 54 8.47 -7.94 3.73
CA ASP A 54 8.25 -9.35 3.41
C ASP A 54 7.73 -9.46 1.98
N LEU A 55 8.23 -10.45 1.22
CA LEU A 55 7.81 -10.72 -0.17
C LEU A 55 7.23 -12.14 -0.29
N TRP A 56 6.08 -12.23 -0.93
CA TRP A 56 5.49 -13.47 -1.43
C TRP A 56 5.51 -13.44 -2.96
N LYS A 57 6.18 -14.41 -3.56
CA LYS A 57 6.35 -14.54 -5.01
C LYS A 57 5.19 -15.34 -5.59
N ALA A 58 4.53 -14.79 -6.60
CA ALA A 58 3.51 -15.53 -7.31
C ALA A 58 4.15 -16.51 -8.31
N PRO A 59 3.58 -17.72 -8.49
CA PRO A 59 3.90 -18.56 -9.63
C PRO A 59 3.57 -17.83 -10.93
N SER A 60 4.55 -17.65 -11.81
CA SER A 60 4.41 -16.91 -13.07
C SER A 60 5.34 -17.50 -14.13
N PRO A 61 4.93 -17.56 -15.42
CA PRO A 61 5.79 -18.01 -16.52
C PRO A 61 6.93 -17.02 -16.85
N GLY A 62 6.91 -15.82 -16.28
CA GLY A 62 7.95 -14.78 -16.44
C GLY A 62 7.98 -13.81 -15.26
N PRO A 63 8.60 -12.63 -15.42
CA PRO A 63 8.61 -11.60 -14.38
C PRO A 63 7.18 -11.24 -13.94
N ALA A 64 6.91 -11.39 -12.64
CA ALA A 64 5.58 -11.21 -12.09
C ALA A 64 5.29 -9.73 -11.77
N PRO A 65 4.08 -9.21 -12.03
CA PRO A 65 3.67 -7.93 -11.47
C PRO A 65 3.69 -7.96 -9.94
N LEU A 66 3.84 -6.79 -9.32
CA LEU A 66 3.94 -6.62 -7.87
C LEU A 66 2.82 -5.74 -7.34
N VAL A 67 2.23 -6.11 -6.21
CA VAL A 67 1.42 -5.21 -5.37
C VAL A 67 2.13 -4.98 -4.05
N VAL A 68 2.39 -3.72 -3.73
CA VAL A 68 2.98 -3.28 -2.46
C VAL A 68 1.86 -2.94 -1.47
N PHE A 69 1.77 -3.72 -0.40
CA PHE A 69 0.88 -3.44 0.72
C PHE A 69 1.54 -2.48 1.71
N ILE A 70 0.89 -1.33 1.91
CA ILE A 70 1.28 -0.28 2.84
C ILE A 70 0.27 -0.29 3.98
N HIS A 71 0.73 -0.55 5.20
CA HIS A 71 -0.16 -0.68 6.35
C HIS A 71 -0.79 0.66 6.77
N GLY A 72 -1.90 0.60 7.50
CA GLY A 72 -2.55 1.78 8.10
C GLY A 72 -1.95 2.15 9.46
N GLY A 73 -2.72 2.80 10.33
CA GLY A 73 -2.29 3.13 11.70
C GLY A 73 -1.97 4.61 11.95
N GLY A 74 -2.54 5.51 11.13
CA GLY A 74 -2.44 6.96 11.33
C GLY A 74 -1.00 7.49 11.38
N PHE A 75 -0.06 6.77 10.76
CA PHE A 75 1.39 7.01 10.83
C PHE A 75 2.01 6.94 12.23
N ARG A 76 1.27 6.51 13.26
CA ARG A 76 1.74 6.42 14.65
C ARG A 76 1.88 4.98 15.13
N GLY A 77 1.50 4.02 14.29
CA GLY A 77 1.52 2.60 14.58
C GLY A 77 1.27 1.77 13.33
N GLY A 78 1.02 0.47 13.54
CA GLY A 78 0.80 -0.49 12.47
C GLY A 78 2.07 -1.22 12.06
N SER A 79 1.88 -2.24 11.22
CA SER A 79 2.97 -3.06 10.73
C SER A 79 2.57 -3.85 9.50
N LYS A 80 3.56 -4.35 8.74
CA LYS A 80 3.40 -5.18 7.54
C LYS A 80 2.58 -6.46 7.80
N GLU A 81 2.52 -6.94 9.05
CA GLU A 81 1.70 -8.09 9.44
C GLU A 81 0.20 -7.83 9.28
N ALA A 82 -0.24 -6.58 9.16
CA ALA A 82 -1.63 -6.21 8.87
C ALA A 82 -2.11 -6.65 7.47
N LEU A 83 -1.21 -7.12 6.59
CA LEU A 83 -1.60 -7.70 5.31
C LEU A 83 -2.62 -8.84 5.52
N SER A 84 -3.77 -8.73 4.87
CA SER A 84 -4.84 -9.73 4.92
C SER A 84 -4.45 -11.01 4.17
N ALA A 85 -4.70 -12.18 4.78
CA ALA A 85 -4.52 -13.47 4.14
C ALA A 85 -5.40 -13.66 2.90
N VAL A 86 -6.59 -13.04 2.88
CA VAL A 86 -7.52 -13.12 1.74
C VAL A 86 -6.96 -12.33 0.56
N LEU A 87 -6.48 -11.11 0.81
CA LEU A 87 -5.84 -10.28 -0.22
C LEU A 87 -4.60 -10.96 -0.80
N LEU A 88 -3.73 -11.44 0.09
CA LEU A 88 -2.50 -12.14 -0.28
C LEU A 88 -2.78 -13.35 -1.18
N LYS A 89 -3.62 -14.29 -0.73
CA LYS A 89 -3.95 -15.49 -1.50
C LYS A 89 -4.64 -15.16 -2.82
N GLY A 90 -5.51 -14.15 -2.82
CA GLY A 90 -6.21 -13.70 -4.02
C GLY A 90 -5.28 -13.15 -5.10
N LEU A 91 -4.25 -12.39 -4.71
CA LEU A 91 -3.26 -11.84 -5.64
C LEU A 91 -2.29 -12.91 -6.14
N LEU A 92 -1.77 -13.76 -5.25
CA LEU A 92 -0.88 -14.86 -5.64
C LEU A 92 -1.54 -15.83 -6.62
N ALA A 93 -2.81 -16.18 -6.40
CA ALA A 93 -3.59 -17.04 -7.30
C ALA A 93 -3.80 -16.43 -8.70
N ARG A 94 -3.55 -15.13 -8.87
CA ARG A 94 -3.65 -14.40 -10.14
C ARG A 94 -2.28 -14.09 -10.75
N GLY A 95 -1.21 -14.69 -10.25
CA GLY A 95 0.15 -14.45 -10.76
C GLY A 95 0.73 -13.10 -10.33
N ILE A 96 0.20 -12.47 -9.29
CA ILE A 96 0.66 -11.17 -8.78
C ILE A 96 1.41 -11.36 -7.46
N SER A 97 2.69 -11.05 -7.45
CA SER A 97 3.52 -11.07 -6.24
C SER A 97 3.06 -9.97 -5.28
N VAL A 98 3.24 -10.20 -3.97
CA VAL A 98 2.82 -9.25 -2.93
C VAL A 98 4.01 -8.93 -2.03
N MET A 99 4.26 -7.65 -1.80
CA MET A 99 5.27 -7.17 -0.87
C MET A 99 4.60 -6.35 0.22
N ALA A 100 4.79 -6.70 1.49
CA ALA A 100 4.29 -5.91 2.61
C ALA A 100 5.46 -5.17 3.28
N ILE A 101 5.32 -3.87 3.50
CA ILE A 101 6.41 -3.03 4.00
C ILE A 101 6.08 -2.42 5.35
N ASN A 102 7.09 -2.29 6.20
CA ASN A 102 7.08 -1.31 7.28
C ASN A 102 7.66 0.01 6.77
N TYR A 103 7.32 1.11 7.45
CA TYR A 103 7.89 2.44 7.23
C TYR A 103 8.08 3.15 8.58
N ARG A 104 8.83 4.25 8.62
CA ARG A 104 9.05 5.01 9.87
C ARG A 104 7.76 5.66 10.39
N LEU A 105 7.63 5.81 11.70
CA LEU A 105 6.40 6.29 12.34
C LEU A 105 6.61 7.64 13.03
N SER A 106 5.56 8.45 13.10
CA SER A 106 5.52 9.62 13.96
C SER A 106 5.45 9.21 15.44
N PRO A 107 6.08 9.96 16.36
CA PRO A 107 6.65 11.30 16.15
C PRO A 107 8.11 11.34 15.67
N GLU A 108 8.78 10.19 15.49
CA GLU A 108 10.20 10.13 15.07
C GLU A 108 10.45 10.87 13.75
N VAL A 109 9.47 10.79 12.86
CA VAL A 109 9.47 11.43 11.54
C VAL A 109 8.16 12.16 11.29
N VAL A 110 8.18 13.10 10.34
CA VAL A 110 7.04 13.90 9.89
C VAL A 110 6.85 13.78 8.38
N PHE A 111 5.71 14.27 7.88
CA PHE A 111 5.46 14.35 6.44
C PHE A 111 6.61 15.09 5.71
N PRO A 112 7.09 14.61 4.54
CA PRO A 112 6.63 13.45 3.77
C PRO A 112 7.45 12.16 4.00
N ALA A 113 8.16 12.00 5.12
CA ALA A 113 9.10 10.90 5.31
C ALA A 113 8.48 9.51 5.16
N HIS A 114 7.29 9.28 5.72
CA HIS A 114 6.57 7.99 5.65
C HIS A 114 6.23 7.59 4.20
N TYR A 115 5.91 8.60 3.40
CA TYR A 115 5.59 8.47 1.99
C TYR A 115 6.85 8.17 1.18
N ARG A 116 7.94 8.87 1.47
CA ARG A 116 9.26 8.63 0.86
C ARG A 116 9.85 7.28 1.23
N ASP A 117 9.62 6.79 2.44
CA ASP A 117 9.99 5.43 2.84
C ASP A 117 9.27 4.38 1.98
N SER A 118 7.99 4.61 1.71
CA SER A 118 7.19 3.71 0.85
C SER A 118 7.64 3.77 -0.61
N ALA A 119 7.98 4.97 -1.12
CA ALA A 119 8.59 5.13 -2.44
C ALA A 119 9.94 4.40 -2.53
N ARG A 120 10.80 4.56 -1.51
CA ARG A 120 12.08 3.86 -1.42
C ARG A 120 11.91 2.35 -1.48
N ALA A 121 10.92 1.78 -0.78
CA ALA A 121 10.67 0.34 -0.82
C ALA A 121 10.27 -0.15 -2.24
N ILE A 122 9.54 0.66 -3.00
CA ILE A 122 9.24 0.38 -4.42
C ILE A 122 10.53 0.40 -5.25
N GLN A 123 11.37 1.42 -5.08
CA GLN A 123 12.62 1.50 -5.84
C GLN A 123 13.60 0.38 -5.47
N PHE A 124 13.62 -0.04 -4.21
CA PHE A 124 14.37 -1.22 -3.78
C PHE A 124 13.86 -2.50 -4.44
N ALA A 125 12.55 -2.69 -4.56
CA ALA A 125 11.98 -3.82 -5.29
C ALA A 125 12.36 -3.78 -6.78
N ARG A 126 12.40 -2.59 -7.40
CA ARG A 126 12.88 -2.43 -8.78
C ARG A 126 14.36 -2.78 -8.94
N SER A 127 15.21 -2.34 -8.01
CA SER A 127 16.65 -2.66 -8.05
C SER A 127 16.92 -4.17 -7.93
N ARG A 128 15.98 -4.90 -7.30
CA ARG A 128 16.01 -6.35 -7.13
C ARG A 128 15.15 -7.13 -8.13
N ALA A 129 14.51 -6.45 -9.09
CA ALA A 129 13.47 -7.06 -9.92
C ALA A 129 13.94 -8.32 -10.67
N ARG A 130 15.16 -8.30 -11.22
CA ARG A 130 15.74 -9.47 -11.89
C ARG A 130 15.96 -10.65 -10.94
N GLU A 131 16.51 -10.39 -9.76
CA GLU A 131 16.79 -11.41 -8.73
C GLU A 131 15.48 -12.03 -8.21
N TRP A 132 14.46 -11.19 -8.02
CA TRP A 132 13.19 -11.61 -7.44
C TRP A 132 12.17 -12.07 -8.47
N ASN A 133 12.52 -12.07 -9.76
CA ASN A 133 11.62 -12.36 -10.88
C ASN A 133 10.34 -11.48 -10.85
N LEU A 134 10.52 -10.17 -10.72
CA LEU A 134 9.47 -9.16 -10.73
C LEU A 134 9.54 -8.33 -12.01
N ASP A 135 8.40 -7.88 -12.51
CA ASP A 135 8.31 -6.89 -13.58
C ASP A 135 8.39 -5.47 -12.98
N PRO A 136 9.51 -4.73 -13.19
CA PRO A 136 9.70 -3.41 -12.59
C PRO A 136 8.75 -2.34 -13.16
N GLN A 137 8.08 -2.62 -14.27
CA GLN A 137 7.13 -1.72 -14.93
C GLN A 137 5.68 -1.97 -14.48
N ARG A 138 5.42 -3.03 -13.72
CA ARG A 138 4.06 -3.42 -13.30
C ARG A 138 3.98 -3.52 -11.77
N ILE A 139 4.10 -2.36 -11.13
CA ILE A 139 4.01 -2.23 -9.67
C ILE A 139 2.78 -1.39 -9.32
N GLY A 140 1.89 -1.96 -8.50
CA GLY A 140 0.78 -1.25 -7.87
C GLY A 140 0.98 -1.14 -6.36
N ALA A 141 0.22 -0.25 -5.70
CA ALA A 141 0.21 -0.12 -4.24
C ALA A 141 -1.22 -0.23 -3.69
N THR A 142 -1.35 -0.76 -2.48
CA THR A 142 -2.62 -0.87 -1.77
C THR A 142 -2.44 -0.73 -0.26
N GLY A 143 -3.50 -0.39 0.46
CA GLY A 143 -3.45 -0.18 1.90
C GLY A 143 -4.79 0.30 2.44
N GLY A 144 -4.86 0.50 3.77
CA GLY A 144 -6.02 1.06 4.45
C GLY A 144 -5.65 2.32 5.24
N SER A 145 -6.56 3.30 5.30
CA SER A 145 -6.35 4.56 6.06
C SER A 145 -5.05 5.27 5.61
N ALA A 146 -4.09 5.48 6.52
CA ALA A 146 -2.77 6.04 6.21
C ALA A 146 -2.11 5.38 4.99
N GLY A 147 -2.13 4.04 4.90
CA GLY A 147 -1.55 3.31 3.78
C GLY A 147 -2.30 3.49 2.45
N ALA A 148 -3.62 3.68 2.49
CA ALA A 148 -4.40 4.05 1.30
C ALA A 148 -4.04 5.46 0.83
N GLY A 149 -3.91 6.40 1.78
CA GLY A 149 -3.44 7.76 1.51
C GLY A 149 -2.03 7.77 0.90
N THR A 150 -1.12 6.94 1.41
CA THR A 150 0.22 6.77 0.83
C THR A 150 0.17 6.17 -0.57
N SER A 151 -0.65 5.14 -0.79
CA SER A 151 -0.82 4.51 -2.10
C SER A 151 -1.32 5.52 -3.15
N LEU A 152 -2.30 6.36 -2.76
CA LEU A 152 -2.81 7.43 -3.62
C LEU A 152 -1.75 8.50 -3.88
N TRP A 153 -1.02 8.93 -2.85
CA TRP A 153 0.07 9.91 -3.00
C TRP A 153 1.12 9.42 -4.00
N LEU A 154 1.55 8.15 -3.89
CA LEU A 154 2.49 7.53 -4.83
C LEU A 154 1.92 7.47 -6.25
N GLY A 155 0.67 7.08 -6.42
CA GLY A 155 0.03 7.00 -7.75
C GLY A 155 -0.18 8.34 -8.45
N PHE A 156 -0.07 9.46 -7.72
CA PHE A 156 -0.20 10.83 -8.24
C PHE A 156 1.11 11.63 -8.17
N HIS A 157 2.24 10.97 -7.89
CA HIS A 157 3.58 11.57 -7.97
C HIS A 157 4.36 10.99 -9.15
N ASP A 158 5.38 11.72 -9.60
CA ASP A 158 6.43 11.16 -10.43
C ASP A 158 7.10 9.97 -9.73
N ASP A 159 7.93 9.20 -10.45
CA ASP A 159 8.46 7.94 -9.96
C ASP A 159 9.29 8.04 -8.65
N LEU A 160 9.77 9.24 -8.31
CA LEU A 160 10.65 9.52 -7.16
C LEU A 160 11.99 8.76 -7.18
N ALA A 161 12.31 8.09 -8.28
CA ALA A 161 13.67 7.66 -8.59
C ALA A 161 14.54 8.88 -8.87
N ASP A 162 15.77 8.87 -8.39
CA ASP A 162 16.83 9.81 -8.74
C ASP A 162 18.07 9.04 -9.20
N PRO A 163 18.21 8.80 -10.53
CA PRO A 163 19.36 8.08 -11.09
C PRO A 163 20.73 8.72 -10.82
N ARG A 164 20.76 9.95 -10.29
CA ARG A 164 22.00 10.66 -9.91
C ARG A 164 22.32 10.52 -8.42
N SER A 165 21.45 9.86 -7.67
CA SER A 165 21.62 9.61 -6.24
C SER A 165 22.86 8.73 -6.01
N PRO A 166 23.68 9.02 -4.99
CA PRO A 166 24.73 8.11 -4.55
C PRO A 166 24.16 6.86 -3.84
N ASP A 167 22.89 6.91 -3.44
CA ASP A 167 22.17 5.77 -2.90
C ASP A 167 21.67 4.88 -4.05
N PRO A 168 22.15 3.63 -4.18
CA PRO A 168 21.83 2.74 -5.30
C PRO A 168 20.36 2.28 -5.33
N VAL A 169 19.58 2.60 -4.29
CA VAL A 169 18.15 2.31 -4.24
C VAL A 169 17.32 3.42 -4.87
N LEU A 170 17.78 4.67 -4.87
CA LEU A 170 17.02 5.80 -5.38
C LEU A 170 17.36 6.06 -6.84
#